data_AF-A0A1A6DYC3-F1
#
_entry.id   AF-A0A1A6DYC3-F1
#
_cell.length_a   1.000
_cell.length_b   1.000
_cell.length_c   1.000
_cell.angle_alpha   90.00
_cell.angle_beta   90.00
_cell.angle_gamma   90.00
#
_symmetry.space_group_name_H-M   'P 1'
#
loop_
_entity.id
_entity.type
_entity.pdbx_description
1 polymer ?
#
loop_
_entity_poly.entity_id
_entity_poly.type
_entity_poly.pdbx_seq_one_letter_code
_entity_poly.pdbx_strand_id
1 'polypeptide(L)'
;MSGKPAILRQRAEQDIDEALAHLSAHPGSASPRWGHELGLPGLHAWPLTRFPYLIFFVERPGHLDVWRVLHQRRDLPHGLLNDEPTLPDTD
;
A
#
# COMPACT_ATOMS: atom_id res chain seq x y z
N MET A 1 -31.08 -6.96 -14.29
CA MET A 1 -30.58 -5.82 -13.48
C MET A 1 -29.37 -5.24 -14.19
N SER A 2 -29.52 -4.12 -14.91
CA SER A 2 -28.40 -3.49 -15.61
C SER A 2 -27.54 -2.76 -14.58
N GLY A 3 -26.44 -3.39 -14.16
CA GLY A 3 -25.46 -2.74 -13.30
C GLY A 3 -24.88 -1.57 -14.09
N LYS A 4 -25.12 -0.33 -13.63
CA LYS A 4 -24.46 0.86 -14.18
C LYS A 4 -22.98 0.54 -14.37
N PRO A 5 -22.37 0.87 -15.52
CA PRO A 5 -20.94 0.67 -15.70
C PRO A 5 -20.25 1.47 -14.60
N ALA A 6 -19.66 0.78 -13.65
CA ALA A 6 -18.94 1.45 -12.58
C ALA A 6 -17.69 2.04 -13.20
N ILE A 7 -17.65 3.37 -13.19
CA ILE A 7 -16.55 4.17 -13.72
C ILE A 7 -15.32 3.78 -12.90
N LEU A 8 -14.21 3.40 -13.55
CA LEU A 8 -13.01 2.91 -12.86
C LEU A 8 -12.53 3.87 -11.77
N ARG A 9 -12.67 5.18 -12.00
CA ARG A 9 -12.42 6.22 -11.01
C ARG A 9 -13.21 6.01 -9.71
N GLN A 10 -14.52 5.82 -9.79
CA GLN A 10 -15.38 5.63 -8.60
C GLN A 10 -15.01 4.35 -7.84
N ARG A 11 -14.63 3.29 -8.56
CA ARG A 11 -14.15 2.06 -7.92
C ARG A 11 -12.84 2.26 -7.17
N ALA A 12 -11.94 3.08 -7.72
CA ALA A 12 -10.67 3.41 -7.06
C ALA A 12 -10.91 4.27 -5.82
N GLU A 13 -11.80 5.27 -5.90
CA GLU A 13 -12.22 6.09 -4.76
C GLU A 13 -12.79 5.20 -3.64
N GLN A 14 -13.69 4.27 -3.97
CA GLN A 14 -14.25 3.32 -3.00
C GLN A 14 -13.21 2.40 -2.36
N ASP A 15 -12.28 1.84 -3.14
CA ASP A 15 -11.23 0.94 -2.62
C ASP A 15 -10.28 1.69 -1.66
N ILE A 16 -9.99 2.97 -1.94
CA ILE A 16 -9.22 3.84 -1.05
C ILE A 16 -10.00 4.12 0.24
N ASP A 17 -11.28 4.51 0.13
CA ASP A 17 -12.11 4.83 1.29
C ASP A 17 -12.28 3.61 2.22
N GLU A 18 -12.53 2.43 1.65
CA GLU A 18 -12.63 1.17 2.38
C GLU A 18 -11.31 0.82 3.09
N ALA A 19 -10.17 0.99 2.40
CA ALA A 19 -8.86 0.76 3.00
C ALA A 19 -8.55 1.73 4.14
N LEU A 20 -8.80 3.03 3.97
CA LEU A 20 -8.56 4.04 5.01
C LEU A 20 -9.47 3.84 6.22
N ALA A 21 -10.74 3.46 6.02
CA ALA A 21 -11.65 3.13 7.11
C ALA A 21 -11.15 1.90 7.89
N HIS A 22 -10.65 0.87 7.20
CA HIS A 22 -10.08 -0.31 7.84
C HIS A 22 -8.82 0.04 8.65
N LEU A 23 -7.89 0.78 8.05
CA LEU A 23 -6.64 1.19 8.70
C LEU A 23 -6.88 2.11 9.91
N SER A 24 -7.86 3.00 9.82
CA SER A 24 -8.22 3.89 10.94
C SER A 24 -8.77 3.10 12.14
N ALA A 25 -9.46 1.98 11.89
CA ALA A 25 -10.00 1.13 12.94
C ALA A 25 -8.97 0.14 13.50
N HIS A 26 -8.02 -0.32 12.68
CA HIS A 26 -7.05 -1.36 13.04
C HIS A 26 -5.65 -1.04 12.47
N PRO A 27 -4.96 0.01 12.95
CA PRO A 27 -3.73 0.48 12.32
C PRO A 27 -2.58 -0.53 12.39
N GLY A 28 -2.54 -1.38 13.42
CA GLY A 28 -1.55 -2.45 13.57
C GLY A 28 -1.67 -3.61 12.58
N SER A 29 -2.66 -3.61 11.67
CA SER A 29 -2.82 -4.66 10.65
C SER A 29 -1.85 -4.50 9.46
N ALA A 30 -1.21 -3.34 9.32
CA ALA A 30 -0.37 -3.04 8.17
C ALA A 30 1.08 -3.51 8.33
N SER A 31 1.66 -3.99 7.23
CA SER A 31 3.02 -4.51 7.21
C SER A 31 4.07 -3.42 7.47
N PRO A 32 5.02 -3.63 8.41
CA PRO A 32 6.14 -2.72 8.64
C PRO A 32 7.32 -2.95 7.67
N ARG A 33 7.21 -3.91 6.73
CA ARG A 33 8.28 -4.29 5.79
C ARG A 33 8.95 -3.09 5.14
N TRP A 34 8.12 -2.18 4.62
CA TRP A 34 8.60 -0.98 3.92
C TRP A 34 9.35 0.00 4.82
N GLY A 35 8.95 0.12 6.09
CA GLY A 35 9.70 0.93 7.05
C GLY A 35 11.09 0.36 7.33
N HIS A 36 11.22 -0.97 7.34
CA HIS A 36 12.52 -1.63 7.47
C HIS A 36 13.38 -1.46 6.21
N GLU A 37 12.84 -1.81 5.04
CA GLU A 37 13.58 -1.75 3.76
C GLU A 37 14.03 -0.35 3.37
N LEU A 38 13.22 0.68 3.67
CA LEU A 38 13.54 2.07 3.35
C LEU A 38 14.27 2.82 4.49
N GLY A 39 14.48 2.18 5.64
CA GLY A 39 15.06 2.84 6.82
C GLY A 39 14.19 3.97 7.36
N LEU A 40 12.86 3.83 7.28
CA LEU A 40 11.86 4.79 7.72
C LEU A 40 11.03 4.20 8.88
N PRO A 41 11.47 4.34 10.14
CA PRO A 41 10.77 3.77 11.29
C PRO A 41 9.31 4.25 11.39
N GLY A 42 8.40 3.31 11.63
CA GLY A 42 6.97 3.59 11.75
C GLY A 42 6.25 3.79 10.41
N LEU A 43 6.94 3.62 9.28
CA LEU A 43 6.28 3.56 7.98
C LEU A 43 5.65 2.19 7.75
N HIS A 44 4.35 2.21 7.48
CA HIS A 44 3.57 1.05 7.09
C HIS A 44 3.08 1.19 5.66
N ALA A 45 2.78 0.05 5.03
CA ALA A 45 2.11 0.02 3.74
C ALA A 45 0.90 -0.91 3.74
N TRP A 46 -0.12 -0.52 2.98
CA TRP A 46 -1.35 -1.29 2.81
C TRP A 46 -1.72 -1.43 1.32
N PRO A 47 -1.87 -2.65 0.79
CA PRO A 47 -2.27 -2.87 -0.60
C PRO A 47 -3.76 -2.59 -0.81
N LEU A 48 -4.09 -1.91 -1.90
CA LEU A 48 -5.47 -1.85 -2.37
C LEU A 48 -5.90 -3.19 -2.96
N THR A 49 -7.19 -3.52 -2.83
CA THR A 49 -7.69 -4.86 -3.17
C THR A 49 -7.94 -5.05 -4.66
N ARG A 50 -8.31 -3.98 -5.38
CA ARG A 50 -8.71 -4.05 -6.80
C ARG A 50 -7.68 -3.46 -7.74
N PHE A 51 -6.84 -2.57 -7.24
CA PHE A 51 -5.83 -1.86 -8.05
C PHE A 51 -4.44 -2.11 -7.47
N PRO A 52 -3.40 -2.20 -8.31
CA PRO A 52 -2.03 -2.49 -7.87
C PRO A 52 -1.36 -1.25 -7.26
N TYR A 53 -1.97 -0.66 -6.24
CA TYR A 53 -1.47 0.48 -5.50
C TYR A 53 -1.20 0.10 -4.04
N LEU A 54 -0.25 0.79 -3.42
CA LEU A 54 0.06 0.73 -1.99
C LEU A 54 -0.17 2.11 -1.37
N ILE A 55 -0.89 2.14 -0.25
CA ILE A 55 -1.00 3.31 0.62
C ILE A 55 0.16 3.26 1.61
N PHE A 56 1.03 4.27 1.60
CA PHE A 56 2.10 4.47 2.57
C PHE A 56 1.66 5.46 3.63
N PHE A 57 1.78 5.07 4.90
CA PHE A 57 1.33 5.90 6.01
C PHE A 57 2.14 5.67 7.29
N VAL A 58 2.03 6.62 8.21
CA VAL A 58 2.58 6.51 9.58
C VAL A 58 1.43 6.66 10.57
N GLU A 59 1.41 5.79 11.57
CA GLU A 59 0.45 5.89 12.67
C GLU A 59 0.84 7.02 13.64
N ARG A 60 -0.14 7.87 13.98
CA ARG A 60 -0.01 8.94 14.98
C ARG A 60 -1.10 8.80 16.04
N PRO A 61 -0.93 9.41 17.23
CA PRO A 61 -2.02 9.51 18.19
C PRO A 61 -3.25 10.16 17.56
N GLY A 62 -4.32 9.38 17.41
CA GLY A 62 -5.62 9.84 16.93
C GLY A 62 -5.79 10.01 15.42
N HIS A 63 -4.77 9.71 14.59
CA HIS A 63 -4.89 9.80 13.12
C HIS A 63 -3.80 9.02 12.39
N LEU A 64 -3.97 8.86 11.08
CA LEU A 64 -2.96 8.32 10.18
C LEU A 64 -2.42 9.43 9.29
N ASP A 65 -1.10 9.57 9.23
CA ASP A 65 -0.43 10.43 8.27
C ASP A 65 -0.25 9.64 6.97
N VAL A 66 -1.16 9.83 6.00
CA VAL A 66 -0.99 9.24 4.66
C VAL A 66 0.04 10.05 3.89
N TRP A 67 1.16 9.43 3.58
CA TRP A 67 2.24 10.09 2.85
C TRP A 67 2.00 10.03 1.35
N ARG A 68 1.79 8.83 0.79
CA ARG A 68 1.67 8.61 -0.66
C ARG A 68 0.80 7.39 -0.96
N VAL A 69 0.16 7.42 -2.13
CA VAL A 69 -0.47 6.25 -2.76
C VAL A 69 0.27 5.98 -4.07
N LEU A 70 0.99 4.85 -4.15
CA LEU A 70 1.93 4.58 -5.24
C LEU A 70 1.56 3.30 -5.99
N HIS A 71 1.69 3.30 -7.31
CA HIS A 71 1.46 2.13 -8.14
C HIS A 71 2.64 1.17 -8.03
N GLN A 72 2.40 -0.05 -7.59
CA GLN A 72 3.43 -1.03 -7.26
C GLN A 72 4.44 -1.21 -8.39
N ARG A 73 4.00 -1.39 -9.65
CA ARG A 73 4.91 -1.65 -10.77
C ARG A 73 5.53 -0.42 -11.44
N ARG A 74 4.97 0.77 -11.20
CA ARG A 74 5.38 1.98 -11.94
C ARG A 74 6.23 2.89 -11.08
N ASP A 75 5.90 2.93 -9.79
CA ASP A 75 6.45 3.91 -8.87
C ASP A 75 7.43 3.25 -7.86
N LEU A 76 7.46 1.91 -7.75
CA LEU A 76 8.37 1.18 -6.86
C LEU A 76 9.42 0.37 -7.63
N PRO A 77 10.67 0.30 -7.13
CA PRO A 77 11.72 -0.55 -7.71
C PRO A 77 11.31 -2.02 -7.71
N HIS A 78 11.55 -2.72 -8.82
CA HIS A 78 11.19 -4.14 -8.97
C HIS A 78 11.82 -5.05 -7.90
N GLY A 79 13.02 -4.72 -7.41
CA GLY A 79 13.70 -5.47 -6.35
C GLY A 79 13.01 -5.40 -4.98
N LEU A 80 12.15 -4.40 -4.73
CA LEU A 80 11.41 -4.27 -3.46
C LEU A 80 10.02 -4.93 -3.52
N LEU A 81 9.58 -5.36 -4.71
CA LEU A 81 8.30 -6.04 -4.90
C LEU A 81 8.40 -7.56 -4.74
N ASN A 82 9.60 -8.12 -4.89
CA ASN A 82 9.86 -9.56 -4.88
C ASN A 82 10.67 -9.95 -3.64
N ASP A 83 10.26 -11.01 -2.94
CA ASP A 83 11.12 -11.74 -1.98
C ASP A 83 12.09 -12.68 -2.72
N GLU A 84 12.61 -12.25 -3.88
CA GLU A 84 13.63 -13.04 -4.58
C GLU A 84 14.92 -12.93 -3.77
N PRO A 85 15.44 -14.04 -3.19
CA PRO A 85 16.74 -14.00 -2.55
C PRO A 85 17.72 -13.57 -3.62
N THR A 86 18.39 -12.44 -3.40
CA THR A 86 19.50 -12.02 -4.25
C THR A 86 20.57 -13.10 -4.09
N LEU A 87 20.55 -14.13 -4.94
CA LEU A 87 21.68 -15.03 -5.03
C LEU A 87 22.86 -14.15 -5.45
N PRO A 88 23.97 -14.16 -4.71
CA PRO A 88 25.15 -13.46 -5.17
C PRO A 88 25.54 -14.05 -6.53
N ASP A 89 25.72 -13.19 -7.52
CA ASP A 89 26.37 -13.56 -8.78
C ASP A 89 27.71 -14.19 -8.40
N THR A 90 27.76 -15.52 -8.46
CA THR A 90 28.98 -16.27 -8.19
C THR A 90 29.62 -16.53 -9.55
N ASP A 91 30.65 -15.74 -9.86
CA ASP A 91 31.66 -16.02 -10.89
C ASP A 91 32.30 -17.40 -10.69
#